data_AF-A0A382E6S4-F1
#
_entry.id   AF-A0A382E6S4-F1
#
_cell.length_a   1.000
_cell.length_b   1.000
_cell.length_c   1.000
_cell.angle_alpha   90.00
_cell.angle_beta   90.00
_cell.angle_gamma   90.00
#
_symmetry.space_group_name_H-M   'P 1'
#
loop_
_entity.id
_entity.type
_entity.pdbx_description
1 polymer ?
#
loop_
_entity_poly.entity_id
_entity_poly.type
_entity_poly.pdbx_seq_one_letter_code
_entity_poly.pdbx_strand_id
1 'polypeptide(L)'
;MQTVSFEHMVDGTPEDYDLIGRELAAHKADQLTDHILGTLKAMAGPLLGYQVDRSQHCLQSATRALRNGEDDEMVVAALLHDVGDPIAPENHSAVAADILRPYVSDRTHWIIRHHGLFQGYYYFHHLGADP
;
A
#
# COMPACT_ATOMS: atom_id res chain seq x y z
N MET A 1 7.41 -26.90 15.99
CA MET A 1 6.49 -25.74 16.02
C MET A 1 5.16 -26.25 16.54
N GLN A 2 4.52 -25.57 17.49
CA GLN A 2 3.17 -25.94 17.91
C GLN A 2 2.19 -25.67 16.76
N THR A 3 1.13 -26.46 16.68
CA THR A 3 0.08 -26.35 15.68
C THR A 3 -1.28 -26.46 16.36
N VAL A 4 -2.31 -25.98 15.67
CA VAL A 4 -3.70 -26.13 16.13
C VAL A 4 -4.11 -27.60 16.20
N SER A 5 -5.17 -27.88 16.96
CA SER A 5 -5.76 -29.21 17.13
C SER A 5 -6.80 -29.58 16.06
N PHE A 6 -7.36 -28.59 15.35
CA PHE A 6 -8.45 -28.78 14.40
C PHE A 6 -7.96 -29.03 12.95
N GLU A 7 -8.75 -29.80 12.19
CA GLU A 7 -8.67 -29.88 10.71
C GLU A 7 -9.71 -28.97 10.03
N HIS A 8 -10.91 -28.86 10.62
CA HIS A 8 -11.95 -27.93 10.20
C HIS A 8 -12.05 -26.75 11.17
N MET A 9 -12.06 -25.53 10.65
CA MET A 9 -12.04 -24.31 11.47
C MET A 9 -13.22 -24.20 12.47
N VAL A 10 -14.35 -24.84 12.15
CA VAL A 10 -15.54 -24.90 13.03
C VAL A 10 -15.29 -25.71 14.32
N ASP A 11 -14.30 -26.59 14.33
CA ASP A 11 -13.93 -27.44 15.47
C ASP A 11 -12.84 -26.79 16.34
N GLY A 12 -12.41 -25.57 16.01
CA GLY A 12 -11.33 -24.89 16.71
C GLY A 12 -11.68 -24.51 18.15
N THR A 13 -10.69 -24.63 19.03
CA THR A 13 -10.82 -24.28 20.45
C THR A 13 -10.31 -22.86 20.74
N PRO A 14 -10.70 -22.23 21.87
CA PRO A 14 -10.10 -20.97 22.30
C PRO A 14 -8.57 -21.02 22.36
N GLU A 15 -7.99 -22.12 22.84
CA GLU A 15 -6.55 -22.32 22.94
C GLU A 15 -5.86 -22.35 21.56
N ASP A 16 -6.52 -22.93 20.54
CA ASP A 16 -6.02 -22.91 19.16
C ASP A 16 -5.97 -21.49 18.59
N TYR A 17 -7.01 -20.68 18.86
CA TYR A 17 -7.05 -19.30 18.38
C TYR A 17 -6.12 -18.38 19.17
N ASP A 18 -5.88 -18.64 20.45
CA ASP A 18 -4.86 -17.97 21.24
C ASP A 18 -3.46 -18.28 20.70
N LEU A 19 -3.19 -19.52 20.29
CA LEU A 19 -1.95 -19.88 19.61
C LEU A 19 -1.82 -19.11 18.28
N ILE A 20 -2.82 -19.17 17.39
CA ILE A 20 -2.80 -18.45 16.11
C ILE A 20 -2.60 -16.94 16.34
N GLY A 21 -3.33 -16.36 17.29
CA GLY A 21 -3.28 -14.94 17.58
C GLY A 21 -1.88 -14.47 18.02
N ARG A 22 -1.24 -15.23 18.92
CA ARG A 22 0.13 -14.94 19.36
C ARG A 22 1.15 -15.05 18.23
N GLU A 23 1.09 -16.13 17.44
CA GLU A 23 2.02 -16.34 16.32
C GLU A 23 1.83 -15.25 15.24
N LEU A 24 0.59 -14.89 14.91
CA LEU A 24 0.29 -13.83 13.95
C LEU A 24 0.75 -12.46 14.45
N ALA A 25 0.54 -12.16 15.73
CA ALA A 25 0.97 -10.89 16.32
C ALA A 25 2.50 -10.76 16.31
N ALA A 26 3.22 -11.83 16.69
CA ALA A 26 4.68 -11.87 16.63
C ALA A 26 5.20 -11.68 15.20
N HIS A 27 4.67 -12.45 14.24
CA HIS A 27 5.08 -12.32 12.84
C HIS A 27 4.79 -10.94 12.25
N LYS A 28 3.62 -10.36 12.53
CA LYS A 28 3.28 -9.00 12.08
C LYS A 28 4.23 -7.95 12.66
N ALA A 29 4.51 -8.02 13.96
CA ALA A 29 5.43 -7.09 14.62
C ALA A 29 6.83 -7.13 14.00
N ASP A 30 7.29 -8.32 13.62
CA ASP A 30 8.63 -8.53 13.09
C ASP A 30 8.77 -8.24 11.58
N GLN A 31 7.71 -8.46 10.78
CA GLN A 31 7.85 -8.54 9.31
C GLN A 31 7.00 -7.53 8.51
N LEU A 32 6.05 -6.83 9.13
CA LEU A 32 5.13 -5.95 8.40
C LEU A 32 5.88 -4.87 7.59
N THR A 33 6.85 -4.20 8.20
CA THR A 33 7.63 -3.14 7.55
C THR A 33 8.43 -3.69 6.36
N ASP A 34 9.08 -4.85 6.54
CA ASP A 34 9.87 -5.49 5.47
C ASP A 34 8.99 -5.92 4.30
N HIS A 35 7.79 -6.42 4.55
CA HIS A 35 6.83 -6.74 3.50
C HIS A 35 6.40 -5.50 2.72
N ILE A 36 6.03 -4.40 3.40
CA ILE A 36 5.63 -3.16 2.73
C ILE A 36 6.78 -2.58 1.89
N LEU A 37 7.99 -2.54 2.45
CA LEU A 37 9.17 -2.07 1.72
C LEU A 37 9.56 -3.02 0.58
N GLY A 38 9.31 -4.31 0.73
CA GLY A 38 9.46 -5.31 -0.32
C GLY A 38 8.53 -5.02 -1.50
N THR A 39 7.25 -4.72 -1.24
CA THR A 39 6.29 -4.33 -2.27
C THR A 39 6.72 -3.05 -2.99
N LEU A 40 7.20 -2.04 -2.25
CA LEU A 40 7.76 -0.81 -2.85
C LEU A 40 8.93 -1.13 -3.81
N LYS A 41 9.86 -1.98 -3.38
CA LYS A 41 11.01 -2.39 -4.21
C LYS A 41 10.61 -3.23 -5.42
N ALA A 42 9.55 -4.03 -5.30
CA ALA A 42 9.03 -4.83 -6.41
C ALA A 42 8.48 -3.98 -7.56
N MET A 43 8.20 -2.70 -7.32
CA MET A 43 7.82 -1.74 -8.37
C MET A 43 9.01 -1.23 -9.20
N ALA A 44 10.25 -1.61 -8.86
CA ALA A 44 11.41 -1.31 -9.70
C ALA A 44 11.33 -2.13 -11.00
N GLY A 45 11.61 -1.51 -12.15
CA GLY A 45 11.42 -2.21 -13.42
C GLY A 45 11.32 -1.28 -14.64
N PRO A 46 10.42 -1.58 -15.60
CA PRO A 46 10.34 -0.83 -16.84
C PRO A 46 9.87 0.61 -16.57
N LEU A 47 10.34 1.55 -17.41
CA LEU A 47 10.00 2.96 -17.27
C LEU A 47 8.59 3.30 -17.80
N LEU A 48 7.96 2.41 -18.55
CA LEU A 48 6.60 2.60 -19.12
C LEU A 48 6.45 3.92 -19.91
N GLY A 49 7.53 4.37 -20.57
CA GLY A 49 7.54 5.63 -21.33
C GLY A 49 7.85 6.88 -20.48
N TYR A 50 8.00 6.74 -19.16
CA TYR A 50 8.51 7.78 -18.27
C TYR A 50 10.04 7.82 -18.23
N GLN A 51 10.59 8.79 -17.50
CA GLN A 51 12.04 8.92 -17.27
C GLN A 51 12.53 8.14 -16.04
N VAL A 52 11.61 7.62 -15.24
CA VAL A 52 11.87 6.89 -13.98
C VAL A 52 10.92 5.71 -13.89
N ASP A 53 11.32 4.67 -13.16
CA ASP A 53 10.41 3.58 -12.85
C ASP A 53 9.45 3.95 -11.72
N ARG A 54 8.49 3.07 -11.45
CA ARG A 54 7.45 3.29 -10.45
C ARG A 54 8.01 3.41 -9.03
N SER A 55 9.04 2.63 -8.70
CA SER A 55 9.72 2.72 -7.39
C SER A 55 10.39 4.08 -7.17
N GLN A 56 11.06 4.59 -8.20
CA GLN A 56 11.72 5.89 -8.19
C GLN A 56 10.71 7.04 -8.16
N HIS A 57 9.60 6.92 -8.89
CA HIS A 57 8.48 7.87 -8.83
C HIS A 57 7.94 8.02 -7.40
N CYS A 58 7.70 6.90 -6.71
CA CYS A 58 7.28 6.89 -5.31
C CYS A 58 8.30 7.58 -4.39
N LEU A 59 9.58 7.25 -4.54
CA LEU A 59 10.66 7.85 -3.74
C LEU A 59 10.78 9.36 -4.00
N GLN A 60 10.65 9.80 -5.24
CA GLN A 60 10.67 11.22 -5.59
C GLN A 60 9.47 11.96 -4.99
N SER A 61 8.28 11.35 -5.02
CA SER A 61 7.05 11.91 -4.44
C SER A 61 7.20 12.11 -2.93
N ALA A 62 7.66 11.09 -2.21
CA ALA A 62 7.96 11.18 -0.78
C ALA A 62 9.05 12.22 -0.47
N THR A 63 10.12 12.26 -1.26
CA THR A 63 11.20 13.23 -1.08
C THR A 63 10.72 14.67 -1.26
N ARG A 64 9.79 14.90 -2.21
CA ARG A 64 9.18 16.22 -2.41
C ARG A 64 8.29 16.61 -1.23
N ALA A 65 7.45 15.70 -0.74
CA ALA A 65 6.63 15.93 0.46
C ALA A 65 7.52 16.27 1.68
N LEU A 66 8.58 15.50 1.89
CA LEU A 66 9.54 15.73 2.99
C LEU A 66 10.20 17.11 2.87
N ARG A 67 10.66 17.49 1.68
CA ARG A 67 11.27 18.81 1.44
C ARG A 67 10.28 19.97 1.53
N ASN A 68 8.98 19.70 1.33
CA ASN A 68 7.91 20.67 1.54
C ASN A 68 7.56 20.87 3.02
N GLY A 69 8.11 20.05 3.92
CA GLY A 69 7.81 20.12 5.35
C GLY A 69 6.45 19.52 5.71
N GLU A 70 5.95 18.59 4.90
CA GLU A 70 4.76 17.80 5.26
C GLU A 70 5.02 16.91 6.48
N ASP A 71 3.95 16.47 7.14
CA ASP A 71 4.04 15.52 8.25
C ASP A 71 4.47 14.11 7.78
N ASP A 72 4.93 13.29 8.72
CA ASP A 72 5.40 11.93 8.44
C ASP A 72 4.32 11.07 7.78
N GLU A 73 3.05 11.26 8.14
CA GLU A 73 1.93 10.52 7.56
C GLU A 73 1.81 10.80 6.06
N MET A 74 1.88 12.07 5.66
CA MET A 74 1.82 12.48 4.26
C MET A 74 3.07 12.07 3.47
N VAL A 75 4.26 12.12 4.09
CA VAL A 75 5.50 11.64 3.47
C VAL A 75 5.42 10.13 3.19
N VAL A 76 4.95 9.34 4.16
CA VAL A 76 4.76 7.89 4.00
C VAL A 76 3.64 7.58 3.01
N ALA A 77 2.53 8.34 3.04
CA ALA A 77 1.45 8.20 2.06
C ALA A 77 1.95 8.45 0.64
N ALA A 78 2.75 9.49 0.42
CA ALA A 78 3.38 9.77 -0.86
C ALA A 78 4.37 8.67 -1.29
N LEU A 79 5.08 8.04 -0.34
CA LEU A 79 5.97 6.92 -0.62
C LEU A 79 5.21 5.67 -1.05
N LEU A 80 4.02 5.43 -0.49
CA LEU A 80 3.30 4.17 -0.63
C LEU A 80 2.04 4.28 -1.50
N HIS A 81 1.74 5.44 -2.08
CA HIS A 81 0.48 5.66 -2.81
C HIS A 81 0.24 4.67 -3.97
N ASP A 82 1.30 4.17 -4.62
CA ASP A 82 1.22 3.26 -5.75
C ASP A 82 1.46 1.77 -5.39
N VAL A 83 1.60 1.37 -4.12
CA VAL A 83 1.98 -0.03 -3.78
C VAL A 83 1.00 -1.12 -4.23
N GLY A 84 -0.19 -0.75 -4.72
CA GLY A 84 -1.13 -1.67 -5.37
C GLY A 84 -0.78 -2.00 -6.83
N ASP A 85 0.07 -1.22 -7.50
CA ASP A 85 0.33 -1.29 -8.94
C ASP A 85 0.80 -2.68 -9.42
N PRO A 86 1.69 -3.41 -8.70
CA PRO A 86 2.16 -4.72 -9.17
C PRO A 86 1.10 -5.82 -9.28
N ILE A 87 0.02 -5.72 -8.50
CA ILE A 87 -0.98 -6.80 -8.37
C ILE A 87 -2.40 -6.37 -8.74
N ALA A 88 -2.63 -5.06 -8.86
CA ALA A 88 -3.95 -4.48 -9.06
C ALA A 88 -3.87 -3.14 -9.83
N PRO A 89 -3.23 -3.08 -11.02
CA PRO A 89 -2.94 -1.83 -11.70
C PRO A 89 -4.21 -1.04 -12.07
N GLU A 90 -5.31 -1.72 -12.41
CA GLU A 90 -6.58 -1.09 -12.80
C GLU A 90 -7.28 -0.35 -11.65
N ASN A 91 -6.96 -0.68 -10.40
CA ASN A 91 -7.55 -0.06 -9.21
C ASN A 91 -6.51 0.17 -8.09
N HIS A 92 -5.24 0.38 -8.46
CA HIS A 92 -4.11 0.45 -7.53
C HIS A 92 -4.32 1.50 -6.43
N SER A 93 -4.92 2.65 -6.76
CA SER A 93 -5.19 3.70 -5.78
C SER A 93 -6.13 3.23 -4.66
N ALA A 94 -7.16 2.44 -5.00
CA ALA A 94 -8.08 1.89 -4.00
C ALA A 94 -7.40 0.81 -3.15
N VAL A 95 -6.61 -0.07 -3.78
CA VAL A 95 -5.86 -1.13 -3.09
C VAL A 95 -4.84 -0.55 -2.11
N ALA A 96 -4.05 0.44 -2.55
CA ALA A 96 -3.08 1.11 -1.70
C ALA A 96 -3.75 1.83 -0.52
N ALA A 97 -4.90 2.46 -0.76
CA ALA A 97 -5.66 3.11 0.31
C ALA A 97 -6.15 2.10 1.36
N ASP A 98 -6.70 0.95 0.93
CA ASP A 98 -7.22 -0.05 1.86
C ASP A 98 -6.09 -0.76 2.64
N ILE A 99 -4.89 -0.91 2.06
CA ILE A 99 -3.69 -1.38 2.78
C ILE A 99 -3.30 -0.41 3.91
N LEU A 100 -3.33 0.90 3.63
CA LEU A 100 -2.83 1.93 4.53
C LEU A 100 -3.88 2.41 5.55
N ARG A 101 -5.16 2.16 5.29
CA ARG A 101 -6.30 2.61 6.09
C ARG A 101 -6.16 2.41 7.61
N PRO A 102 -5.61 1.29 8.14
CA PRO A 102 -5.48 1.12 9.59
C PRO A 102 -4.47 2.08 10.26
N TYR A 103 -3.61 2.75 9.47
CA TYR A 103 -2.44 3.47 9.95
C TYR A 103 -2.46 4.97 9.65
N VAL A 104 -3.44 5.45 8.87
CA VAL A 104 -3.49 6.83 8.38
C VAL A 104 -4.83 7.47 8.71
N SER A 105 -4.87 8.80 8.77
CA SER A 105 -6.12 9.54 8.92
C SER A 105 -7.09 9.34 7.75
N ASP A 106 -8.39 9.58 7.99
CA ASP A 106 -9.42 9.54 6.94
C ASP A 106 -9.11 10.47 5.76
N ARG A 107 -8.47 11.62 6.05
CA ARG A 107 -8.01 12.58 5.05
C ARG A 107 -6.96 11.94 4.14
N THR A 108 -5.93 11.34 4.71
CA THR A 108 -4.84 10.71 3.95
C THR A 108 -5.33 9.49 3.17
N HIS A 109 -6.18 8.66 3.78
CA HIS A 109 -6.86 7.57 3.09
C HIS A 109 -7.66 8.08 1.88
N TRP A 110 -8.41 9.17 2.01
CA TRP A 110 -9.13 9.78 0.90
C TRP A 110 -8.20 10.26 -0.21
N ILE A 111 -7.09 10.92 0.14
CA ILE A 111 -6.08 11.38 -0.83
C ILE A 111 -5.52 10.20 -1.62
N ILE A 112 -5.05 9.14 -0.94
CA ILE A 112 -4.48 7.96 -1.60
C ILE A 112 -5.54 7.30 -2.48
N ARG A 113 -6.77 7.10 -1.98
CA ARG A 113 -7.82 6.42 -2.74
C ARG A 113 -8.16 7.08 -4.07
N HIS A 114 -8.07 8.41 -4.13
CA HIS A 114 -8.50 9.20 -5.29
C HIS A 114 -7.33 9.76 -6.11
N HIS A 115 -6.08 9.42 -5.81
CA HIS A 115 -4.95 10.01 -6.51
C HIS A 115 -4.93 9.67 -8.01
N GLY A 116 -5.38 8.48 -8.42
CA GLY A 116 -5.48 8.11 -9.83
C GLY A 116 -6.52 8.95 -10.59
N LEU A 117 -7.64 9.28 -9.93
CA LEU A 117 -8.63 10.20 -10.49
C LEU A 117 -8.08 11.63 -10.58
N PHE A 118 -7.35 12.08 -9.55
CA PHE A 118 -6.66 13.36 -9.56
C PHE A 118 -5.62 13.46 -10.68
N GLN A 119 -4.87 12.39 -10.95
CA GLN A 119 -3.96 12.33 -12.09
C GLN A 119 -4.72 12.52 -13.42
N GLY A 120 -5.89 11.89 -13.54
CA GLY A 120 -6.76 11.99 -14.71
C GLY A 120 -7.13 13.41 -15.11
N TYR A 121 -7.28 14.32 -14.14
CA TYR A 121 -7.51 15.76 -14.39
C TYR A 121 -6.44 16.37 -15.34
N TYR A 122 -5.21 15.86 -15.30
CA TYR A 122 -4.10 16.39 -16.10
C TYR A 122 -3.97 15.76 -17.48
N TYR A 123 -4.62 14.62 -17.78
CA TYR A 123 -4.39 13.94 -19.07
C TYR A 123 -5.60 13.25 -19.70
N PHE A 124 -6.73 13.08 -19.02
CA PHE A 124 -7.92 12.46 -19.62
C PHE A 124 -8.42 13.19 -20.86
N HIS A 125 -8.26 14.52 -20.91
CA HIS A 125 -8.59 15.34 -22.08
C HIS A 125 -7.72 15.01 -23.31
N HIS A 126 -6.48 14.54 -23.12
CA HIS A 126 -5.65 14.04 -24.21
C HIS A 126 -6.09 12.67 -24.75
N LEU A 127 -6.94 11.96 -23.99
CA LEU A 127 -7.48 10.64 -24.34
C LEU A 127 -8.95 10.69 -24.79
N GLY A 128 -9.57 11.88 -24.82
CA GLY A 128 -11.00 12.04 -25.08
C GLY A 128 -11.89 11.44 -23.97
N ALA A 129 -11.34 11.30 -22.76
CA ALA A 129 -12.01 10.75 -21.58
C ALA A 129 -12.39 11.83 -20.55
N ASP A 130 -12.18 13.11 -20.88
CA ASP A 130 -12.66 14.25 -20.10
C ASP A 130 -14.13 14.51 -20.48
N PRO A 131 -15.08 14.40 -19.55
CA PRO A 131 -16.51 14.53 -19.84
C PRO A 131 -16.94 15.92 -20.34
#